data_AF-R0MB44-F1
#
_entry.id   AF-R0MB44-F1
#
_cell.length_a   1.000
_cell.length_b   1.000
_cell.length_c   1.000
_cell.angle_alpha   90.00
_cell.angle_beta   90.00
_cell.angle_gamma   90.00
#
_symmetry.space_group_name_H-M   'P 1'
#
loop_
_entity.id
_entity.type
_entity.pdbx_description
1 polymer ?
#
loop_
_entity_poly.entity_id
_entity_poly.type
_entity_poly.pdbx_seq_one_letter_code
_entity_poly.pdbx_strand_id
1 'polypeptide(L)'
;MEDCYFFLYSDCKLKDRCMYRHNPISKDNLITCKIWKKTKKCRTDCPLRHSEYHELKQRKETMCYWEDKGGCTKYRCEYKHKDPVKDEWKEVKVKSLTEIKNLKNTIEIENEKKTEIDISNSEVIEDVKSVIREETNEQNINEIVEPVLSKRGFTIEPIEIKRPKIETPKEFDDLDKELQELDDLLNEDD
;
A
#
# COMPACT_ATOMS: atom_id res chain seq x y z
N MET A 1 1.60 -12.04 -16.63
CA MET A 1 1.90 -10.60 -16.62
C MET A 1 2.97 -10.36 -15.57
N GLU A 2 4.03 -9.67 -15.95
CA GLU A 2 5.21 -9.39 -15.13
C GLU A 2 5.12 -8.01 -14.47
N ASP A 3 5.71 -7.87 -13.28
CA ASP A 3 5.76 -6.62 -12.53
C ASP A 3 6.76 -5.65 -13.15
N CYS A 4 6.42 -4.36 -13.18
CA CYS A 4 7.32 -3.34 -13.68
C CYS A 4 8.53 -3.18 -12.76
N TYR A 5 9.73 -3.41 -13.29
CA TYR A 5 10.99 -3.18 -12.58
C TYR A 5 11.04 -1.79 -11.92
N PHE A 6 10.83 -0.73 -12.70
CA PHE A 6 10.89 0.64 -12.17
C PHE A 6 9.85 0.91 -11.09
N PHE A 7 8.65 0.35 -11.20
CA PHE A 7 7.63 0.52 -10.17
C PHE A 7 7.99 -0.21 -8.87
N LEU A 8 8.59 -1.40 -8.96
CA LEU A 8 9.01 -2.16 -7.78
C LEU A 8 10.10 -1.43 -6.99
N TYR A 9 11.04 -0.77 -7.68
CA TYR A 9 12.27 -0.24 -7.06
C TYR A 9 12.35 1.28 -6.98
N SER A 10 11.49 2.01 -7.70
CA SER A 10 11.44 3.47 -7.80
C SER A 10 10.04 3.94 -8.28
N ASP A 11 9.98 5.08 -8.96
CA ASP A 11 8.81 5.65 -9.61
C ASP A 11 8.83 5.44 -11.13
N CYS A 12 7.87 4.66 -11.63
CA CYS A 12 7.73 4.41 -13.06
C CYS A 12 7.23 5.66 -13.81
N LYS A 13 8.08 6.24 -14.66
CA LYS A 13 7.76 7.43 -15.48
C LYS A 13 6.65 7.20 -16.51
N LEU A 14 6.44 5.95 -16.94
CA LEU A 14 5.42 5.59 -17.92
C LEU A 14 4.01 5.61 -17.33
N LYS A 15 3.86 5.49 -16.00
CA LYS A 15 2.59 5.45 -15.27
C LYS A 15 1.55 4.56 -15.98
N ASP A 16 0.48 5.14 -16.51
CA ASP A 16 -0.63 4.43 -17.15
C ASP A 16 -0.28 3.86 -18.54
N ARG A 17 0.83 4.30 -19.14
CA ARG A 17 1.34 3.75 -20.41
C ARG A 17 2.28 2.57 -20.21
N CYS A 18 2.53 2.15 -18.97
CA CYS A 18 3.41 1.02 -18.70
C CYS A 18 2.73 -0.29 -19.15
N MET A 19 3.43 -1.07 -19.97
CA MET A 19 2.99 -2.41 -20.40
C MET A 19 3.14 -3.47 -19.30
N TYR A 20 3.89 -3.14 -18.25
CA TYR A 20 4.12 -3.98 -17.10
C TYR A 20 3.14 -3.65 -15.98
N ARG A 21 3.01 -4.59 -15.07
CA ARG A 21 2.04 -4.50 -13.99
C ARG A 21 2.53 -3.56 -12.88
N HIS A 22 1.63 -2.65 -12.47
CA HIS A 22 1.78 -1.82 -11.28
C HIS A 22 0.78 -2.28 -10.20
N ASN A 23 1.22 -3.11 -9.25
CA ASN A 23 0.42 -3.42 -8.06
C ASN A 23 1.16 -2.96 -6.79
N PRO A 24 0.62 -1.98 -6.04
CA PRO A 24 1.21 -1.53 -4.78
C PRO A 24 1.44 -2.67 -3.78
N ILE A 25 0.55 -3.67 -3.74
CA ILE A 25 0.66 -4.81 -2.82
C ILE A 25 1.87 -5.67 -3.17
N SER A 26 2.16 -5.87 -4.46
CA SER A 26 3.35 -6.64 -4.84
C SER A 26 4.65 -5.84 -4.68
N LYS A 27 4.59 -4.50 -4.77
CA LYS A 27 5.74 -3.63 -4.45
C LYS A 27 6.20 -3.82 -3.00
N ASP A 28 5.28 -3.93 -2.06
CA ASP A 28 5.60 -4.10 -0.63
C ASP A 28 5.85 -5.55 -0.21
N ASN A 29 5.61 -6.50 -1.10
CA ASN A 29 5.80 -7.93 -0.82
C ASN A 29 7.13 -8.41 -1.38
N LEU A 30 7.94 -9.11 -0.59
CA LEU A 30 9.22 -9.67 -1.02
C LEU A 30 9.12 -11.12 -1.53
N ILE A 31 7.92 -11.68 -1.57
CA ILE A 31 7.70 -13.08 -1.95
C ILE A 31 7.32 -13.17 -3.43
N THR A 32 8.10 -13.94 -4.19
CA THR A 32 7.75 -14.31 -5.57
C THR A 32 6.55 -15.24 -5.62
N CYS A 33 5.61 -14.95 -6.52
CA CYS A 33 4.50 -15.82 -6.84
C CYS A 33 4.99 -17.13 -7.46
N LYS A 34 4.81 -18.25 -6.77
CA LYS A 34 5.19 -19.59 -7.27
C LYS A 34 4.47 -19.98 -8.56
N ILE A 35 3.20 -19.59 -8.70
CA ILE A 35 2.40 -19.89 -9.90
C ILE A 35 2.99 -19.14 -11.09
N TRP A 36 3.16 -17.83 -10.97
CA TRP A 36 3.78 -17.01 -12.01
C TRP A 36 5.21 -17.46 -12.31
N LYS A 37 6.03 -17.77 -11.31
CA LYS A 37 7.40 -18.28 -11.52
C LYS A 37 7.43 -19.52 -12.41
N LYS A 38 6.48 -20.44 -12.21
CA LYS A 38 6.39 -21.70 -12.98
C LYS A 38 5.79 -21.52 -14.38
N THR A 39 4.75 -20.71 -14.53
CA THR A 39 3.95 -20.66 -15.77
C THR A 39 4.11 -19.36 -16.55
N LYS A 40 4.78 -18.37 -15.96
CA LYS A 40 4.83 -16.95 -16.37
C LYS A 40 3.45 -16.30 -16.53
N LYS A 41 2.39 -16.96 -16.04
CA LYS A 41 0.99 -16.55 -16.12
C LYS A 41 0.33 -16.62 -14.74
N CYS A 42 -0.28 -15.52 -14.34
CA CYS A 42 -1.06 -15.43 -13.12
C CYS A 42 -1.99 -14.22 -13.24
N ARG A 43 -2.96 -14.14 -12.33
CA ARG A 43 -3.96 -13.08 -12.25
C ARG A 43 -3.32 -11.70 -12.02
N THR A 44 -3.93 -10.64 -12.55
CA THR A 44 -3.41 -9.27 -12.46
C THR A 44 -3.54 -8.67 -11.06
N ASP A 45 -4.43 -9.19 -10.22
CA ASP A 45 -4.65 -8.81 -8.83
C ASP A 45 -3.78 -9.60 -7.83
N CYS A 46 -2.84 -10.44 -8.29
CA CYS A 46 -2.03 -11.29 -7.42
C CYS A 46 -1.20 -10.46 -6.40
N PRO A 47 -1.33 -10.67 -5.07
CA PRO A 47 -0.60 -9.86 -4.09
C PRO A 47 0.90 -10.16 -4.01
N LEU A 48 1.38 -11.20 -4.71
CA LEU A 48 2.76 -11.65 -4.72
C LEU A 48 3.53 -11.05 -5.90
N ARG A 49 4.86 -10.95 -5.80
CA ARG A 49 5.70 -10.42 -6.89
C ARG A 49 5.70 -11.33 -8.10
N HIS A 50 5.53 -10.73 -9.26
CA HIS A 50 5.69 -11.36 -10.56
C HIS A 50 7.01 -10.89 -11.19
N SER A 51 8.12 -11.12 -10.50
CA SER A 51 9.45 -10.76 -10.96
C SER A 51 10.51 -11.62 -10.25
N GLU A 52 11.56 -12.02 -10.98
CA GLU A 52 12.72 -12.75 -10.46
C GLU A 52 13.90 -11.83 -10.11
N TYR A 53 13.83 -10.53 -10.43
CA TYR A 53 14.97 -9.60 -10.28
C TYR A 53 15.54 -9.54 -8.84
N HIS A 54 14.67 -9.61 -7.83
CA HIS A 54 15.09 -9.59 -6.42
C HIS A 54 15.71 -10.92 -5.94
N GLU A 55 15.48 -12.03 -6.63
CA GLU A 55 16.09 -13.33 -6.32
C GLU A 55 17.42 -13.52 -7.07
N LEU A 56 17.51 -12.97 -8.30
CA LEU A 56 18.72 -13.06 -9.12
C LEU A 56 19.89 -12.25 -8.53
N LYS A 57 19.60 -11.06 -7.99
CA LYS A 57 20.62 -10.23 -7.32
C LYS A 57 20.50 -10.43 -5.81
N GLN A 58 21.59 -10.81 -5.15
CA GLN A 58 21.67 -10.95 -3.68
C GLN A 58 21.71 -9.58 -2.97
N ARG A 59 20.78 -8.67 -3.29
CA ARG A 59 20.76 -7.27 -2.80
C ARG A 59 20.79 -7.21 -1.28
N LYS A 60 20.08 -8.11 -0.60
CA LYS A 60 20.07 -8.19 0.88
C LYS A 60 21.43 -8.50 1.52
N GLU A 61 22.37 -9.07 0.76
CA GLU A 61 23.72 -9.40 1.23
C GLU A 61 24.74 -8.34 0.80
N THR A 62 24.49 -7.67 -0.33
CA THR A 62 25.32 -6.57 -0.84
C THR A 62 25.14 -5.29 -0.01
N MET A 63 26.25 -4.69 0.44
CA MET A 63 26.22 -3.43 1.18
C MET A 63 25.63 -2.27 0.37
N CYS A 64 24.82 -1.45 1.01
CA CYS A 64 24.23 -0.25 0.43
C CYS A 64 25.32 0.77 0.11
N TYR A 65 25.45 1.12 -1.17
CA TYR A 65 26.40 2.11 -1.66
C TYR A 65 26.27 3.47 -0.95
N TRP A 66 25.04 3.92 -0.69
CA TRP A 66 24.77 5.21 -0.08
C TRP A 66 25.11 5.28 1.40
N GLU A 67 25.28 4.15 2.07
CA GLU A 67 25.59 4.11 3.51
C GLU A 67 26.92 4.80 3.82
N ASP A 68 27.91 4.69 2.93
CA ASP A 68 29.23 5.33 3.07
C ASP A 68 29.32 6.72 2.40
N LYS A 69 28.24 7.17 1.72
CA LYS A 69 28.22 8.40 0.91
C LYS A 69 27.33 9.51 1.50
N GLY A 70 27.03 9.43 2.80
CA GLY A 70 26.15 10.38 3.48
C GLY A 70 24.90 9.73 4.10
N GLY A 71 24.76 8.41 3.98
CA GLY A 71 23.68 7.64 4.56
C GLY A 71 22.56 7.37 3.56
N CYS A 72 22.02 6.15 3.58
CA CYS A 72 20.87 5.79 2.76
C CYS A 72 19.59 6.46 3.27
N THR A 73 18.89 7.19 2.39
CA THR A 73 17.57 7.81 2.63
C THR A 73 16.43 7.06 1.94
N LYS A 74 16.74 6.02 1.16
CA LYS A 74 15.76 5.29 0.36
C LYS A 74 14.83 4.48 1.28
N TYR A 75 13.54 4.77 1.19
CA TYR A 75 12.50 3.98 1.85
C TYR A 75 12.53 2.54 1.35
N ARG A 76 12.58 1.57 2.27
CA ARG A 76 12.67 0.14 1.95
C ARG A 76 13.82 -0.18 0.99
N CYS A 77 15.03 0.31 1.31
CA CYS A 77 16.22 0.00 0.53
C CYS A 77 16.60 -1.49 0.64
N GLU A 78 16.74 -2.16 -0.52
CA GLU A 78 16.98 -3.60 -0.62
C GLU A 78 18.42 -4.03 -0.27
N TYR A 79 19.36 -3.08 -0.32
CA TYR A 79 20.77 -3.30 -0.03
C TYR A 79 21.06 -3.29 1.46
N LYS A 80 21.95 -4.15 1.93
CA LYS A 80 22.32 -4.29 3.35
C LYS A 80 22.82 -2.98 3.95
N HIS A 81 22.33 -2.60 5.13
CA HIS A 81 22.83 -1.44 5.86
C HIS A 81 23.73 -1.85 7.03
N LYS A 82 24.47 -0.88 7.58
CA LYS A 82 25.21 -1.10 8.83
C LYS A 82 24.26 -1.16 10.03
N ASP A 83 23.20 -0.35 9.97
CA ASP A 83 22.12 -0.35 10.95
C ASP A 83 21.08 -1.44 10.60
N PRO A 84 20.94 -2.50 11.42
CA PRO A 84 19.98 -3.58 11.15
C PRO A 84 18.52 -3.12 11.24
N VAL A 85 18.22 -2.02 11.93
CA VAL A 85 16.85 -1.48 12.03
C VAL A 85 16.31 -1.09 10.65
N LYS A 86 17.19 -0.57 9.78
CA LYS A 86 16.85 -0.24 8.38
C LYS A 86 16.59 -1.48 7.52
N ASP A 87 17.03 -2.65 7.97
CA ASP A 87 16.91 -3.92 7.26
C ASP A 87 15.77 -4.80 7.79
N GLU A 88 15.12 -4.44 8.90
CA GLU A 88 14.05 -5.23 9.51
C GLU A 88 12.90 -5.59 8.55
N TRP A 89 12.58 -4.68 7.62
CA TRP A 89 11.51 -4.88 6.65
C TRP A 89 11.82 -5.97 5.62
N LYS A 90 13.10 -6.37 5.46
CA LYS A 90 13.53 -7.41 4.51
C LYS A 90 13.23 -8.82 5.01
N GLU A 91 13.08 -8.96 6.33
CA GLU A 91 12.82 -10.24 6.96
C GLU A 91 11.35 -10.64 6.78
N VAL A 92 11.12 -11.75 6.09
CA VAL A 92 9.78 -12.31 5.91
C VAL A 92 9.39 -13.04 7.19
N LYS A 93 8.70 -12.33 8.11
CA LYS A 93 8.14 -12.92 9.32
C LYS A 93 6.90 -13.74 8.98
N VAL A 94 7.09 -15.03 8.71
CA VAL A 94 5.98 -15.98 8.49
C VAL A 94 5.35 -16.32 9.85
N LYS A 95 4.09 -15.92 10.05
CA LYS A 95 3.32 -16.33 11.23
C LYS A 95 3.05 -17.83 11.20
N SER A 96 3.09 -18.47 12.36
CA SER A 96 2.78 -19.89 12.48
C SER A 96 1.32 -20.17 12.09
N LEU A 97 1.04 -21.40 11.63
CA LEU A 97 -0.34 -21.84 11.32
C LEU A 97 -1.26 -21.67 12.54
N THR A 98 -0.75 -21.89 13.75
CA THR A 98 -1.45 -21.68 15.02
C THR A 98 -1.76 -20.21 15.27
N GLU A 99 -0.81 -19.30 15.05
CA GLU A 99 -1.04 -17.86 15.17
C GLU A 99 -2.07 -17.35 14.15
N ILE A 100 -2.00 -17.84 12.91
CA ILE A 100 -2.95 -17.45 11.87
C ILE A 100 -4.38 -17.89 12.24
N LYS A 101 -4.55 -19.11 12.76
CA LYS A 101 -5.85 -19.60 13.25
C LYS A 101 -6.38 -18.77 14.40
N ASN A 102 -5.54 -18.44 15.37
CA ASN A 102 -5.93 -17.64 16.53
C ASN A 102 -6.33 -16.21 16.13
N LEU A 103 -5.59 -15.59 15.21
CA LEU A 103 -5.94 -14.28 14.65
C LEU A 103 -7.27 -14.31 13.91
N LYS A 104 -7.52 -15.36 13.10
CA LYS A 104 -8.78 -15.52 12.37
C LYS A 104 -9.97 -15.61 13.33
N ASN A 105 -9.86 -16.44 14.37
CA ASN A 105 -10.90 -16.58 15.38
C ASN A 105 -11.17 -15.25 16.12
N THR A 106 -10.11 -14.48 16.42
CA THR A 106 -10.25 -13.18 17.08
C THR A 106 -11.01 -12.19 16.21
N ILE A 107 -10.67 -12.12 14.91
CA ILE A 107 -11.34 -11.26 13.94
C ILE A 107 -12.81 -11.66 13.75
N GLU A 108 -13.13 -12.95 13.74
CA GLU A 108 -14.50 -13.45 13.66
C GLU A 108 -15.33 -12.99 14.86
N ILE A 109 -14.80 -13.13 16.08
CA ILE A 109 -15.45 -12.65 17.31
C ILE A 109 -15.65 -11.12 17.29
N GLU A 110 -14.65 -10.37 16.83
CA GLU A 110 -14.77 -8.90 16.72
C GLU A 110 -15.83 -8.47 15.71
N ASN A 111 -15.95 -9.18 14.59
CA ASN A 111 -16.97 -8.90 13.59
C ASN A 111 -18.38 -9.25 14.10
N GLU A 112 -18.54 -10.37 14.81
CA GLU A 112 -19.81 -10.75 15.44
C GLU A 112 -20.27 -9.69 16.44
N LYS A 113 -19.37 -9.22 17.33
CA LYS A 113 -19.66 -8.14 18.27
C LYS A 113 -20.02 -6.84 17.56
N LYS A 114 -19.32 -6.51 16.48
CA LYS A 114 -19.63 -5.31 15.70
C LYS A 114 -21.01 -5.39 15.05
N THR A 115 -21.38 -6.57 14.53
CA THR A 115 -22.73 -6.78 13.97
C THR A 115 -23.81 -6.69 15.03
N GLU A 116 -23.59 -7.22 16.24
CA GLU A 116 -24.53 -7.08 17.36
C GLU A 116 -24.72 -5.61 17.78
N ILE A 117 -23.63 -4.85 17.84
CA ILE A 117 -23.67 -3.40 18.14
C ILE A 117 -24.43 -2.65 17.04
N ASP A 118 -24.15 -2.93 15.76
CA ASP A 118 -24.83 -2.29 14.63
C ASP A 118 -26.34 -2.59 14.61
N ILE A 119 -26.75 -3.82 14.95
CA ILE A 119 -28.16 -4.21 15.10
C ILE A 119 -28.81 -3.43 16.26
N SER A 120 -28.17 -3.40 17.43
CA SER A 120 -28.71 -2.69 18.60
C SER A 120 -28.88 -1.18 18.34
N ASN A 121 -27.94 -0.56 17.63
CA ASN A 121 -28.04 0.85 17.25
C ASN A 121 -29.18 1.09 16.26
N SER A 122 -29.44 0.14 15.34
CA SER A 122 -30.56 0.22 14.40
C SER A 122 -31.92 0.17 15.09
N GLU A 123 -32.10 -0.72 16.08
CA GLU A 123 -33.34 -0.81 16.88
C GLU A 123 -33.59 0.47 17.67
N VAL A 124 -32.55 1.02 18.34
CA VAL A 124 -32.66 2.29 19.07
C VAL A 124 -33.05 3.45 18.15
N ILE A 125 -32.56 3.48 16.91
CA ILE A 125 -32.95 4.52 15.93
C ILE A 125 -34.42 4.37 15.53
N GLU A 126 -34.95 3.15 15.45
CA GLU A 126 -36.34 2.88 15.07
C GLU A 126 -37.30 3.27 16.20
N ASP A 127 -36.93 3.03 17.45
CA ASP A 127 -37.65 3.48 18.65
C ASP A 127 -37.64 5.01 18.79
N VAL A 128 -36.51 5.68 18.54
CA VAL A 128 -36.47 7.16 18.56
C VAL A 128 -37.36 7.73 17.45
N LYS A 129 -37.42 7.09 16.27
CA LYS A 129 -38.30 7.51 15.17
C LYS A 129 -39.78 7.30 15.48
N SER A 130 -40.16 6.33 16.31
CA SER A 130 -41.55 6.12 16.71
C SER A 130 -41.98 7.15 17.75
N VAL A 131 -41.13 7.47 18.72
CA VAL A 131 -41.37 8.54 19.72
C VAL A 131 -41.53 9.91 19.05
N ILE A 132 -40.70 10.23 18.05
CA ILE A 132 -40.82 11.50 17.30
C ILE A 132 -42.14 11.57 16.50
N ARG A 133 -42.68 10.44 16.03
CA ARG A 133 -43.97 10.39 15.33
C ARG A 133 -45.18 10.60 16.24
N GLU A 134 -45.06 10.31 17.53
CA GLU A 134 -46.14 10.57 18.50
C GLU A 134 -46.23 12.04 18.91
N GLU A 135 -45.15 12.83 18.77
CA GLU A 135 -45.13 14.26 19.11
C GLU A 135 -45.33 15.22 17.92
N THR A 136 -45.47 14.73 16.68
CA THR A 136 -45.66 15.59 15.50
C THR A 136 -46.92 15.22 14.72
N ASN A 137 -48.03 15.89 15.05
CA ASN A 137 -49.19 16.02 14.18
C ASN A 137 -48.73 16.58 12.82
N GLU A 138 -49.18 15.97 11.73
CA GLU A 138 -48.75 16.17 10.35
C GLU A 138 -48.63 17.65 9.93
N GLN A 139 -47.49 18.30 10.16
CA GLN A 139 -47.12 19.54 9.48
C GLN A 139 -45.62 19.56 9.17
N ASN A 140 -45.33 19.18 7.93
CA ASN A 140 -44.28 19.71 7.05
C ASN A 140 -42.82 19.66 7.56
N ILE A 141 -42.19 18.49 7.42
CA ILE A 141 -40.78 18.22 7.77
C ILE A 141 -39.78 18.93 6.80
N ASN A 142 -40.24 19.52 5.69
CA ASN A 142 -39.37 20.14 4.70
C ASN A 142 -38.95 21.60 5.02
N GLU A 143 -39.41 22.21 6.11
CA GLU A 143 -39.12 23.62 6.44
C GLU A 143 -38.22 23.83 7.68
N ILE A 144 -37.73 22.76 8.32
CA ILE A 144 -36.96 22.86 9.58
C ILE A 144 -35.48 22.43 9.43
N VAL A 145 -35.08 21.84 8.30
CA VAL A 145 -33.72 21.30 8.12
C VAL A 145 -32.67 22.38 7.77
N GLU A 146 -33.09 23.57 7.33
CA GLU A 146 -32.18 24.63 6.87
C GLU A 146 -31.57 25.54 7.97
N PRO A 147 -32.11 25.75 9.20
CA PRO A 147 -31.48 26.70 10.13
C PRO A 147 -30.56 26.14 11.22
N VAL A 148 -30.43 24.82 11.43
CA VAL A 148 -29.68 24.27 12.60
C VAL A 148 -28.18 24.09 12.34
N LEU A 149 -27.70 24.20 11.10
CA LEU A 149 -26.26 24.11 10.79
C LEU A 149 -25.47 25.43 10.96
N SER A 150 -26.13 26.53 11.36
CA SER A 150 -25.48 27.86 11.46
C SER A 150 -24.97 28.24 12.87
N LYS A 151 -25.24 27.43 13.92
CA LYS A 151 -24.88 27.82 15.32
C LYS A 151 -23.64 27.13 15.92
N ARG A 152 -22.81 26.45 15.12
CA ARG A 152 -21.55 25.83 15.60
C ARG A 152 -20.25 26.31 14.94
N GLY A 153 -20.25 27.50 14.33
CA GLY A 153 -19.02 28.28 14.13
C GLY A 153 -17.83 27.56 13.45
N PHE A 154 -18.07 26.66 12.50
CA PHE A 154 -17.02 26.07 11.68
C PHE A 154 -16.88 26.87 10.39
N THR A 155 -15.95 27.82 10.36
CA THR A 155 -15.45 28.42 9.12
C THR A 155 -14.53 27.40 8.44
N ILE A 156 -14.98 26.82 7.33
CA ILE A 156 -14.09 26.10 6.41
C ILE A 156 -13.48 27.17 5.51
N GLU A 157 -12.28 27.64 5.86
CA GLU A 157 -11.48 28.43 4.93
C GLU A 157 -10.97 27.51 3.80
N PRO A 158 -11.01 27.96 2.54
CA PRO A 158 -10.46 27.20 1.42
C PRO A 158 -8.94 27.02 1.60
N ILE A 159 -8.49 25.78 1.74
CA ILE A 159 -7.07 25.43 1.86
C ILE A 159 -6.39 25.65 0.51
N GLU A 160 -5.67 26.75 0.37
CA GLU A 160 -4.69 26.94 -0.71
C GLU A 160 -3.52 25.97 -0.51
N ILE A 161 -3.53 24.86 -1.25
CA ILE A 161 -2.42 23.92 -1.30
C ILE A 161 -1.25 24.56 -2.07
N LYS A 162 -0.35 25.21 -1.33
CA LYS A 162 0.96 25.63 -1.87
C LYS A 162 1.77 24.39 -2.22
N ARG A 163 1.87 24.07 -3.52
CA ARG A 163 2.77 23.02 -4.02
C ARG A 163 4.22 23.42 -3.71
N PRO A 164 5.00 22.63 -2.95
CA PRO A 164 6.43 22.86 -2.84
C PRO A 164 7.08 22.62 -4.21
N LYS A 165 7.98 23.52 -4.62
CA LYS A 165 8.84 23.33 -5.80
C LYS A 165 9.74 22.12 -5.51
N ILE A 166 9.53 21.03 -6.25
CA ILE A 166 10.41 19.86 -6.19
C ILE A 166 11.59 20.15 -7.11
N GLU A 167 12.76 20.36 -6.50
CA GLU A 167 14.04 20.33 -7.20
C GLU A 167 14.30 18.89 -7.68
N THR A 168 14.69 18.75 -8.95
CA THR A 168 14.94 17.47 -9.61
C THR A 168 16.19 16.78 -9.03
N PRO A 169 16.09 15.58 -8.45
CA PRO A 169 17.27 14.80 -8.08
C PRO A 169 17.83 14.02 -9.28
N LYS A 170 19.16 13.95 -9.35
CA LYS A 170 19.99 13.37 -10.41
C LYS A 170 19.96 11.82 -10.45
N GLU A 171 18.79 11.19 -10.39
CA GLU A 171 18.64 9.71 -10.47
C GLU A 171 18.83 9.15 -11.90
N PHE A 172 19.41 9.91 -12.83
CA PHE A 172 19.48 9.53 -14.24
C PHE A 172 20.69 8.63 -14.56
N ASP A 173 21.77 8.70 -13.78
CA ASP A 173 23.03 8.03 -14.12
C ASP A 173 23.11 6.58 -13.61
N ASP A 174 22.28 6.19 -12.65
CA ASP A 174 22.32 4.85 -12.04
C ASP A 174 21.53 3.80 -12.85
N LEU A 175 20.55 4.22 -13.66
CA LEU A 175 19.73 3.31 -14.47
C LEU A 175 20.49 2.77 -15.69
N ASP A 176 21.24 3.63 -16.36
CA ASP A 176 21.92 3.28 -17.62
C ASP A 176 23.10 2.34 -17.34
N LYS A 177 23.77 2.51 -16.19
CA LYS A 177 24.82 1.59 -15.75
C LYS A 177 24.28 0.21 -15.34
N GLU A 178 23.12 0.16 -14.69
CA GLU A 178 22.51 -1.10 -14.26
C GLU A 178 21.92 -1.91 -15.44
N LEU A 179 21.51 -1.23 -16.52
CA LEU A 179 21.11 -1.86 -17.78
C LEU A 179 22.30 -2.40 -18.57
N GLN A 180 23.41 -1.66 -18.61
CA GLN A 180 24.64 -2.11 -19.27
C GLN A 180 25.20 -3.40 -18.61
N GLU A 181 25.22 -3.44 -17.28
CA GLU A 181 25.67 -4.63 -16.54
C GLU A 181 24.76 -5.87 -16.76
N LEU A 182 23.50 -5.68 -17.12
CA LEU A 182 22.58 -6.78 -17.46
C LEU A 182 22.79 -7.30 -18.89
N ASP A 183 23.06 -6.41 -19.84
CA ASP A 183 23.37 -6.80 -21.22
C ASP A 183 24.71 -7.53 -21.29
N ASP A 184 25.72 -7.11 -20.51
CA ASP A 184 27.02 -7.77 -20.48
C ASP A 184 26.91 -9.21 -19.92
N LEU A 185 26.10 -9.43 -18.88
CA LEU A 185 25.87 -10.76 -18.29
C LEU A 185 25.07 -11.72 -19.18
N LEU A 186 24.31 -11.21 -20.15
CA LEU A 186 23.53 -12.03 -21.07
C LEU A 186 24.30 -12.41 -22.35
N ASN A 187 25.45 -11.76 -22.60
CA ASN A 187 26.24 -11.91 -23.82
C ASN A 187 27.61 -12.59 -23.61
N GLU A 188 27.91 -13.12 -22.42
CA GLU A 188 29.19 -13.79 -22.11
C GLU A 188 29.24 -15.30 -22.51
N ASP A 189 28.22 -15.84 -23.16
CA ASP A 189 28.12 -17.28 -23.52
C ASP A 189 28.20 -17.58 -25.04
N ASP A 190 28.81 -16.73 -25.87
CA ASP A 190 29.10 -17.01 -27.30
C ASP A 190 30.61 -16.96 -27.65
#